data_AF-A0A2M7YGN6-F1
#
_entry.id   AF-A0A2M7YGN6-F1
#
_cell.length_a   1.000
_cell.length_b   1.000
_cell.length_c   1.000
_cell.angle_alpha   90.00
_cell.angle_beta   90.00
_cell.angle_gamma   90.00
#
_symmetry.space_group_name_H-M   'P 1'
#
loop_
_entity.id
_entity.type
_entity.pdbx_description
1 polymer ?
#
loop_
_entity_poly.entity_id
_entity_poly.type
_entity_poly.pdbx_seq_one_letter_code
_entity_poly.pdbx_strand_id
1 'polypeptide(L)'
;ETIATAIKIGNPASWKKAEKARDKSFGLIEMVSDEEITDAYKILASKEGIFAEPASAASLAGLIKLKKNGYFNKEGATAVCTLTGHGLKDPDFAIKNSAPLPSFPASLKEVVKAIGF
;
A
#
# COMPACT_ATOMS: atom_id res chain seq x y z
N GLU A 1 12.67 -6.67 10.09
CA GLU A 1 12.28 -7.42 8.87
C GLU A 1 10.95 -6.86 8.38
N THR A 2 10.68 -6.80 7.07
CA THR A 2 9.44 -6.21 6.50
C THR A 2 8.84 -7.13 5.44
N ILE A 3 7.50 -7.12 5.31
CA ILE A 3 6.76 -7.74 4.19
C ILE A 3 7.10 -7.12 2.83
N ALA A 4 7.57 -5.87 2.79
CA ALA A 4 7.85 -5.14 1.57
C ALA A 4 9.25 -5.44 1.04
N THR A 5 9.42 -6.62 0.43
CA THR A 5 10.72 -7.18 0.01
C THR A 5 11.55 -6.23 -0.86
N ALA A 6 10.94 -5.48 -1.78
CA ALA A 6 11.65 -4.55 -2.66
C ALA A 6 12.33 -3.36 -1.94
N ILE A 7 11.92 -3.07 -0.70
CA ILE A 7 12.54 -2.03 0.16
C ILE A 7 13.18 -2.61 1.42
N LYS A 8 13.38 -3.93 1.49
CA LYS A 8 14.08 -4.63 2.58
C LYS A 8 15.60 -4.42 2.46
N ILE A 9 16.04 -3.17 2.61
CA ILE A 9 17.43 -2.73 2.41
C ILE A 9 17.94 -2.06 3.69
N GLY A 10 18.92 -2.67 4.36
CA GLY A 10 19.53 -2.10 5.58
C GLY A 10 20.67 -1.10 5.31
N ASN A 11 21.27 -1.13 4.12
CA ASN A 11 22.37 -0.24 3.74
C ASN A 11 22.19 0.25 2.29
N PRO A 12 21.38 1.31 2.05
CA PRO A 12 21.07 1.80 0.71
C PRO A 12 22.30 2.38 0.00
N ALA A 13 22.60 1.86 -1.19
CA ALA A 13 23.73 2.29 -2.01
C ALA A 13 23.72 3.80 -2.35
N SER A 14 22.54 4.42 -2.39
CA SER A 14 22.36 5.85 -2.71
C SER A 14 22.08 6.72 -1.47
N TRP A 15 22.50 6.30 -0.26
CA TRP A 15 22.22 6.98 1.02
C TRP A 15 22.38 8.51 0.95
N LYS A 16 23.56 8.98 0.57
CA LYS A 16 23.87 10.42 0.53
C LYS A 16 23.08 11.19 -0.53
N LYS A 17 22.69 10.53 -1.62
CA LYS A 17 21.83 11.14 -2.64
C LYS A 17 20.40 11.31 -2.13
N ALA A 18 19.88 10.34 -1.37
CA ALA A 18 18.56 10.40 -0.75
C ALA A 18 18.49 11.52 0.30
N GLU A 19 19.49 11.62 1.20
CA GLU A 19 19.58 12.72 2.18
C GLU A 19 19.60 14.09 1.47
N LYS A 20 20.43 14.23 0.44
CA LYS A 20 20.51 15.48 -0.33
C LYS A 20 19.20 15.84 -1.03
N ALA A 21 18.46 14.86 -1.54
CA ALA A 21 17.17 15.08 -2.19
C ALA A 21 16.10 15.52 -1.17
N ARG A 22 16.06 14.90 0.01
CA ARG A 22 15.21 15.31 1.14
C ARG A 22 15.50 16.76 1.52
N ASP A 23 16.75 17.08 1.81
CA ASP A 23 17.14 18.40 2.33
C ASP A 23 16.89 19.52 1.31
N LYS A 24 17.17 19.27 0.02
CA LYS A 24 16.93 20.26 -1.05
C LYS A 24 15.46 20.51 -1.35
N SER A 25 14.60 19.51 -1.19
CA SER A 25 13.16 19.64 -1.43
C SER A 25 12.40 20.14 -0.22
N PHE A 26 13.06 20.30 0.93
CA PHE A 26 12.43 20.52 2.24
C PHE A 26 11.40 19.42 2.57
N GLY A 27 11.61 18.23 2.01
CA GLY A 27 10.78 17.06 2.23
C GLY A 27 11.25 16.24 3.41
N LEU A 28 10.77 15.00 3.47
CA LEU A 28 11.05 14.06 4.54
C LEU A 28 11.31 12.65 4.00
N ILE A 29 12.02 11.86 4.79
CA ILE A 29 12.13 10.41 4.63
C ILE A 29 11.67 9.85 5.97
N GLU A 30 10.53 9.17 5.97
CA GLU A 30 9.87 8.64 7.17
C GLU A 30 9.58 7.16 7.04
N MET A 31 9.29 6.53 8.18
CA MET A 31 8.94 5.11 8.23
C MET A 31 7.43 4.88 8.35
N VAL A 32 6.97 3.77 7.80
CA VAL A 32 5.63 3.20 7.99
C VAL A 32 5.75 1.76 8.46
N SER A 33 4.75 1.28 9.22
CA SER A 33 4.71 -0.12 9.66
C SER A 33 4.18 -1.05 8.57
N ASP A 34 4.42 -2.35 8.73
CA ASP A 34 3.90 -3.36 7.80
C ASP A 34 2.36 -3.40 7.80
N GLU A 35 1.73 -3.08 8.93
CA GLU A 35 0.27 -2.92 9.04
C GLU A 35 -0.22 -1.71 8.23
N GLU A 36 0.45 -0.56 8.35
CA GLU A 36 0.13 0.64 7.56
C GLU A 36 0.30 0.38 6.05
N ILE A 37 1.34 -0.38 5.66
CA ILE A 37 1.55 -0.82 4.27
C ILE A 37 0.40 -1.72 3.81
N THR A 38 0.00 -2.69 4.64
CA THR A 38 -1.07 -3.65 4.32
C THR A 38 -2.41 -2.95 4.16
N ASP A 39 -2.72 -1.97 5.01
CA ASP A 39 -3.94 -1.17 4.92
C ASP A 39 -3.96 -0.34 3.64
N ALA A 40 -2.86 0.36 3.32
CA ALA A 40 -2.74 1.14 2.10
C ALA A 40 -2.84 0.26 0.84
N TYR A 41 -2.23 -0.92 0.87
CA TYR A 41 -2.34 -1.92 -0.20
C TYR A 41 -3.80 -2.32 -0.45
N LYS A 42 -4.56 -2.62 0.61
CA LYS A 42 -5.98 -2.97 0.51
C LYS A 42 -6.83 -1.80 0.02
N ILE A 43 -6.52 -0.57 0.44
CA ILE A 43 -7.21 0.64 -0.03
C ILE A 43 -7.00 0.82 -1.54
N LEU A 44 -5.76 0.75 -2.04
CA LEU A 44 -5.46 0.87 -3.48
C LEU A 44 -6.29 -0.12 -4.31
N ALA A 45 -6.34 -1.39 -3.89
CA ALA A 45 -7.08 -2.42 -4.62
C ALA A 45 -8.60 -2.25 -4.51
N SER A 46 -9.13 -2.03 -3.30
CA SER A 46 -10.58 -2.07 -3.03
C SER A 46 -11.32 -0.76 -3.27
N LYS A 47 -10.61 0.38 -3.28
CA LYS A 47 -11.21 1.71 -3.44
C LYS A 47 -10.85 2.35 -4.78
N GLU A 48 -9.63 2.15 -5.26
CA GLU A 48 -9.15 2.78 -6.50
C GLU A 48 -9.06 1.80 -7.68
N GLY A 49 -9.18 0.49 -7.45
CA GLY A 49 -9.00 -0.52 -8.48
C GLY A 49 -7.56 -0.64 -8.98
N ILE A 50 -6.58 -0.17 -8.19
CA ILE A 50 -5.17 -0.17 -8.55
C ILE A 50 -4.46 -1.31 -7.80
N PHE A 51 -3.92 -2.27 -8.54
CA PHE A 51 -3.23 -3.42 -7.96
C PHE A 51 -1.70 -3.25 -7.98
N ALA A 52 -1.12 -2.86 -6.83
CA ALA A 52 0.31 -2.60 -6.66
C ALA A 52 0.95 -3.57 -5.64
N GLU A 53 2.26 -3.77 -5.73
CA GLU A 53 3.00 -4.60 -4.76
C GLU A 53 3.13 -3.91 -3.37
N PRO A 54 3.41 -4.64 -2.27
CA PRO A 54 3.49 -4.06 -0.92
C PRO A 54 4.44 -2.85 -0.80
N ALA A 55 5.63 -2.92 -1.42
CA ALA A 55 6.57 -1.81 -1.39
C ALA A 55 6.04 -0.54 -2.07
N SER A 56 5.21 -0.68 -3.11
CA SER A 56 4.57 0.46 -3.77
C SER A 56 3.53 1.12 -2.86
N ALA A 57 2.79 0.32 -2.10
CA ALA A 57 1.78 0.81 -1.16
C ALA A 57 2.36 1.64 0.00
N ALA A 58 3.66 1.49 0.30
CA ALA A 58 4.33 2.32 1.31
C ALA A 58 4.25 3.83 1.02
N SER A 59 4.20 4.22 -0.26
CA SER A 59 4.03 5.63 -0.66
C SER A 59 2.68 6.21 -0.23
N LEU A 60 1.59 5.45 -0.39
CA LEU A 60 0.26 5.84 0.05
C LEU A 60 0.13 5.74 1.58
N ALA A 61 0.71 4.70 2.19
CA ALA A 61 0.73 4.54 3.64
C ALA A 61 1.35 5.77 4.32
N GLY A 62 2.50 6.25 3.79
CA GLY A 62 3.17 7.45 4.28
C GLY A 62 2.30 8.69 4.13
N LEU A 63 1.64 8.86 2.98
CA LEU A 63 0.71 9.97 2.75
C LEU A 63 -0.46 9.97 3.75
N ILE A 64 -1.08 8.81 3.98
CA ILE A 64 -2.17 8.64 4.95
C ILE A 64 -1.70 8.99 6.36
N LYS A 65 -0.53 8.48 6.77
CA LYS A 65 0.06 8.75 8.10
C LYS A 65 0.34 10.23 8.30
N LEU A 66 0.99 10.89 7.33
CA LEU A 66 1.27 12.32 7.39
C LEU A 66 -0.02 13.15 7.46
N LYS A 67 -1.05 12.77 6.70
CA LYS A 67 -2.35 13.45 6.76
C LYS A 67 -3.02 13.30 8.12
N LYS A 68 -3.01 12.10 8.72
CA LYS A 68 -3.53 11.85 10.07
C LYS A 68 -2.79 12.66 11.13
N ASN A 69 -1.48 12.85 10.97
CA ASN A 69 -0.65 13.61 11.91
C ASN A 69 -0.66 15.12 11.68
N GLY A 70 -1.51 15.63 10.78
CA GLY A 70 -1.64 17.07 10.54
C GLY A 70 -0.44 17.71 9.82
N TYR A 71 0.37 16.92 9.09
CA TYR A 71 1.56 17.44 8.41
C TYR A 71 1.24 18.45 7.29
N PHE A 72 0.10 18.28 6.62
CA PHE A 72 -0.30 19.14 5.51
C PHE A 72 -1.11 20.34 6.02
N ASN A 73 -0.47 21.51 6.04
CA ASN A 73 -1.04 22.77 6.53
C ASN A 73 -1.97 23.49 5.54
N LYS A 74 -2.08 23.00 4.31
CA LYS A 74 -2.90 23.61 3.25
C LYS A 74 -3.97 22.62 2.78
N GLU A 75 -5.20 23.09 2.75
CA GLU A 75 -6.28 22.39 2.05
C GLU A 75 -6.06 22.41 0.54
N GLY A 76 -6.56 21.39 -0.16
CA GLY A 76 -6.45 21.29 -1.62
C GLY A 76 -5.05 20.98 -2.16
N ALA A 77 -4.09 20.60 -1.31
CA ALA A 77 -2.77 20.19 -1.77
C ALA A 77 -2.85 18.96 -2.69
N THR A 78 -2.12 18.99 -3.81
CA THR A 78 -1.97 17.84 -4.71
C THR A 78 -0.76 17.01 -4.29
N ALA A 79 -0.96 15.70 -4.15
CA ALA A 79 0.10 14.73 -3.87
C ALA A 79 0.21 13.72 -5.02
N VAL A 80 1.42 13.22 -5.26
CA VAL A 80 1.70 12.15 -6.22
C VAL A 80 2.37 11.01 -5.48
N CYS A 81 1.78 9.82 -5.55
CA CYS A 81 2.36 8.59 -5.02
C CYS A 81 2.89 7.73 -6.16
N THR A 82 4.20 7.46 -6.16
CA THR A 82 4.80 6.57 -7.16
C THR A 82 4.60 5.11 -6.75
N LEU A 83 3.88 4.36 -7.57
CA LEU A 83 3.71 2.91 -7.42
C LEU A 83 4.74 2.21 -8.31
N THR A 84 5.82 1.72 -7.69
CA THR A 84 7.02 1.22 -8.37
C THR A 84 6.84 -0.13 -9.07
N GLY A 85 5.83 -0.92 -8.67
CA GLY A 85 5.64 -2.27 -9.16
C GLY A 85 4.19 -2.73 -9.13
N HIS A 86 3.86 -3.57 -10.12
CA HIS A 86 2.56 -4.18 -10.26
C HIS A 86 2.33 -5.27 -9.21
N GLY A 87 1.10 -5.40 -8.70
CA GLY A 87 0.76 -6.37 -7.65
C GLY A 87 1.00 -7.83 -8.03
N LEU A 88 1.00 -8.15 -9.33
CA LEU A 88 1.33 -9.49 -9.86
C LEU A 88 2.78 -9.93 -9.63
N LYS A 89 3.67 -9.04 -9.17
CA LYS A 89 5.02 -9.44 -8.74
C LYS A 89 5.01 -10.27 -7.45
N ASP A 90 3.97 -10.13 -6.61
CA ASP A 90 3.85 -10.83 -5.33
C ASP A 90 2.44 -11.42 -5.16
N PRO A 91 2.11 -12.50 -5.92
CA PRO A 91 0.80 -13.14 -5.84
C PRO A 91 0.57 -13.80 -4.47
N ASP A 92 1.62 -14.28 -3.81
CA ASP A 92 1.52 -14.94 -2.50
C ASP A 92 1.03 -13.99 -1.41
N PHE A 93 1.54 -12.75 -1.42
CA PHE A 93 1.04 -11.72 -0.51
C PHE A 93 -0.45 -11.44 -0.73
N ALA A 94 -0.90 -11.39 -2.00
CA ALA A 94 -2.30 -11.18 -2.33
C ALA A 94 -3.19 -12.33 -1.84
N ILE A 95 -2.77 -13.57 -2.04
CA ILE A 95 -3.51 -14.76 -1.58
C ILE A 95 -3.64 -14.75 -0.05
N LYS A 96 -2.55 -14.47 0.68
CA LYS A 96 -2.56 -14.43 2.16
C LYS A 96 -3.43 -13.31 2.73
N ASN A 97 -3.59 -12.22 2.00
CA ASN A 97 -4.35 -11.04 2.44
C ASN A 97 -5.77 -10.98 1.87
N SER A 98 -6.17 -12.00 1.11
CA SER A 98 -7.54 -12.14 0.59
C SER A 98 -8.43 -12.85 1.59
N ALA A 99 -9.74 -12.56 1.54
CA ALA A 99 -10.71 -13.33 2.29
C ALA A 99 -10.73 -14.79 1.79
N PRO A 100 -10.89 -15.78 2.68
CA PRO A 100 -11.09 -17.16 2.25
C PRO A 100 -12.32 -17.25 1.35
N LEU A 101 -12.23 -18.06 0.30
CA LEU A 101 -13.36 -18.29 -0.59
C LEU A 101 -14.30 -19.31 0.05
N PRO A 102 -15.52 -18.92 0.46
CA PRO A 102 -16.50 -19.89 0.94
C PRO A 102 -16.96 -20.79 -0.21
N SER A 103 -17.20 -22.06 0.10
CA SER A 103 -17.77 -23.03 -0.83
C SER A 103 -19.26 -23.18 -0.58
N PHE A 104 -20.05 -23.14 -1.64
CA PHE A 104 -21.50 -23.28 -1.59
C PHE A 104 -21.97 -24.37 -2.57
N PRO A 105 -23.13 -25.02 -2.32
CA PRO A 105 -23.74 -25.90 -3.30
C PRO A 105 -23.94 -25.19 -4.65
N ALA A 106 -23.85 -25.93 -5.76
CA ALA A 106 -24.09 -25.43 -7.12
C ALA A 106 -25.59 -25.18 -7.37
N SER A 107 -26.17 -24.23 -6.62
CA SER A 107 -27.58 -23.88 -6.59
C SER A 107 -27.73 -22.37 -6.64
N LEU A 108 -28.58 -21.87 -7.54
CA LEU A 108 -28.88 -20.45 -7.65
C LEU A 108 -29.35 -19.87 -6.31
N LYS A 109 -30.20 -20.62 -5.58
CA LYS A 109 -30.74 -20.19 -4.29
C LYS A 109 -29.64 -19.94 -3.25
N GLU A 110 -28.66 -20.84 -3.17
CA GLU A 110 -27.57 -20.73 -2.20
C GLU A 110 -26.60 -19.60 -2.57
N VAL A 111 -26.32 -19.43 -3.87
CA VAL A 111 -25.46 -18.34 -4.36
C VAL A 111 -26.09 -16.97 -4.09
N VAL A 112 -27.38 -16.79 -4.42
CA VAL A 112 -28.12 -15.53 -4.22
C VAL A 112 -28.10 -15.13 -2.74
N LYS A 113 -28.43 -16.08 -1.85
CA LYS A 113 -28.34 -15.88 -0.39
C LYS A 113 -26.94 -15.48 0.08
N ALA A 114 -25.89 -16.08 -0.49
CA ALA A 114 -24.50 -15.80 -0.12
C ALA A 114 -24.03 -14.40 -0.51
N ILE A 115 -24.53 -13.86 -1.63
CA ILE A 115 -24.19 -12.49 -2.08
C ILE A 115 -25.12 -11.42 -1.50
N GLY A 116 -26.04 -11.79 -0.60
CA GLY A 116 -26.92 -10.86 0.11
C GLY A 116 -28.19 -10.46 -0.64
N PHE A 117 -28.63 -11.27 -1.59
CA PHE A 117 -29.90 -11.12 -2.33
C PHE A 117 -30.86 -12.27 -1.96
#